data_AF-A0A832RMM9-F1
#
_entry.id   AF-A0A832RMM9-F1
#
_cell.length_a   1.000
_cell.length_b   1.000
_cell.length_c   1.000
_cell.angle_alpha   90.00
_cell.angle_beta   90.00
_cell.angle_gamma   90.00
#
_symmetry.space_group_name_H-M   'P 1'
#
loop_
_entity.id
_entity.type
_entity.pdbx_description
1 polymer ?
#
loop_
_entity_poly.entity_id
_entity_poly.type
_entity_poly.pdbx_seq_one_letter_code
_entity_poly.pdbx_strand_id
1 'polypeptide(L)'
;EYATLGTSLGMNVHDGSLAVKGHRNHMDTINAVFRAGSISEMVKKGHLKRGIMFECVKNKVPFVLAGSIRDDGPLPDVITDTAIAQREYKKILKEAKMVIMVSTMLHSIATGNMLPAHVKVIVVDISQP
;
A
#
# COMPACT_ATOMS: atom_id res chain seq x y z
N GLU A 1 3.44 -4.75 8.43
CA GLU A 1 3.71 -6.03 9.10
C GLU A 1 5.15 -6.48 8.88
N TYR A 2 5.58 -6.76 7.65
CA TYR A 2 6.96 -7.22 7.37
C TYR A 2 8.06 -6.31 7.98
N ALA A 3 7.91 -4.99 7.80
CA ALA A 3 8.90 -4.04 8.27
C ALA A 3 9.04 -4.01 9.80
N THR A 4 8.01 -4.39 10.55
CA THR A 4 7.96 -4.32 12.02
C THR A 4 8.13 -5.69 12.68
N LEU A 5 7.49 -6.72 12.14
CA LEU A 5 7.40 -8.07 12.73
C LEU A 5 8.03 -9.16 11.86
N GLY A 6 8.49 -8.84 10.64
CA GLY A 6 9.09 -9.82 9.72
C GLY A 6 8.10 -10.73 9.00
N THR A 7 6.79 -10.57 9.26
CA THR A 7 5.74 -11.42 8.71
C THR A 7 4.82 -10.71 7.72
N SER A 8 4.08 -11.50 6.94
CA SER A 8 2.95 -11.05 6.13
C SER A 8 1.78 -12.01 6.37
N LEU A 9 0.67 -11.52 6.92
CA LEU A 9 -0.47 -12.34 7.37
C LEU A 9 -0.04 -13.51 8.27
N GLY A 10 0.95 -13.28 9.14
CA GLY A 10 1.46 -14.29 10.06
C GLY A 10 2.42 -15.32 9.45
N MET A 11 2.79 -15.20 8.18
CA MET A 11 3.85 -16.00 7.56
C MET A 11 5.18 -15.24 7.60
N ASN A 12 6.27 -15.89 7.98
CA ASN A 12 7.62 -15.33 7.93
C ASN A 12 8.03 -15.11 6.47
N VAL A 13 8.35 -13.87 6.11
CA VAL A 13 8.67 -13.52 4.71
C VAL A 13 9.99 -14.13 4.24
N HIS A 14 10.92 -14.43 5.16
CA HIS A 14 12.24 -14.96 4.82
C HIS A 14 12.20 -16.42 4.33
N ASP A 15 11.35 -17.26 4.92
CA ASP A 15 11.36 -18.71 4.70
C ASP A 15 9.98 -19.33 4.43
N GLY A 16 8.90 -18.54 4.48
CA GLY A 16 7.53 -19.01 4.27
C GLY A 16 6.92 -19.82 5.42
N SER A 17 7.59 -19.92 6.57
CA SER A 17 7.07 -20.63 7.75
C SER A 17 5.96 -19.85 8.46
N LEU A 18 5.14 -20.54 9.26
CA LEU A 18 4.12 -19.89 10.10
C LEU A 18 4.74 -19.32 11.38
N ALA A 19 4.47 -18.04 11.66
CA ALA A 19 4.82 -17.45 12.95
C ALA A 19 3.87 -17.91 14.05
N VAL A 20 4.39 -18.09 15.26
CA VAL A 20 3.58 -18.45 16.44
C VAL A 20 2.54 -17.35 16.71
N LYS A 21 1.26 -17.72 16.68
CA LYS A 21 0.12 -16.77 16.79
C LYS A 21 0.15 -15.65 15.72
N GLY A 22 0.73 -15.92 14.56
CA GLY A 22 0.96 -14.93 13.51
C GLY A 22 -0.28 -14.24 12.96
N HIS A 23 -1.47 -14.85 13.09
CA HIS A 23 -2.74 -14.26 12.69
C HIS A 23 -3.04 -12.89 13.36
N ARG A 24 -2.36 -12.57 14.47
CA ARG A 24 -2.51 -11.29 15.19
C ARG A 24 -1.61 -10.18 14.64
N ASN A 25 -0.52 -10.54 13.98
CA ASN A 25 0.54 -9.60 13.56
C ASN A 25 0.01 -8.49 12.66
N HIS A 26 -0.97 -8.82 11.80
CA HIS A 26 -1.64 -7.86 10.93
C HIS A 26 -2.37 -6.78 11.74
N MET A 27 -3.25 -7.18 12.66
CA MET A 27 -4.00 -6.27 13.53
C MET A 27 -3.09 -5.49 14.48
N ASP A 28 -2.04 -6.12 15.01
CA ASP A 28 -1.07 -5.44 15.87
C ASP A 28 -0.31 -4.34 15.11
N THR A 29 0.00 -4.59 13.83
CA THR A 29 0.57 -3.57 12.94
C THR A 29 -0.41 -2.42 12.70
N ILE A 30 -1.66 -2.71 12.36
CA ILE A 30 -2.70 -1.67 12.16
C ILE A 30 -2.81 -0.80 13.41
N ASN A 31 -2.96 -1.42 14.58
CA ASN A 31 -3.06 -0.72 15.86
C ASN A 31 -1.81 0.11 16.17
N ALA A 32 -0.62 -0.33 15.77
CA ALA A 32 0.60 0.44 15.96
C ALA A 32 0.61 1.72 15.10
N VAL A 33 0.13 1.66 13.86
CA VAL A 33 -0.02 2.86 13.01
C VAL A 33 -1.09 3.80 13.59
N PHE A 34 -2.24 3.27 14.05
CA PHE A 34 -3.27 4.08 14.71
C PHE A 34 -2.73 4.82 15.94
N ARG A 35 -1.98 4.13 16.81
CA ARG A 35 -1.33 4.76 17.99
C ARG A 35 -0.29 5.82 17.58
N ALA A 36 0.37 5.63 16.44
CA ALA A 36 1.31 6.61 15.93
C ALA A 36 0.60 7.85 15.34
N GLY A 37 -0.60 7.68 14.78
CA GLY A 37 -1.46 8.71 14.19
C GLY A 37 -1.51 8.65 12.66
N SER A 38 -0.42 8.23 12.02
CA SER A 38 -0.32 7.96 10.58
C SER A 38 0.95 7.18 10.28
N ILE A 39 1.10 6.70 9.04
CA ILE A 39 2.34 6.11 8.55
C ILE A 39 3.50 7.11 8.66
N SER A 40 3.26 8.37 8.27
CA SER A 40 4.28 9.43 8.33
C SER A 40 4.75 9.69 9.77
N GLU A 41 3.83 9.76 10.73
CA GLU A 41 4.17 9.93 12.14
C GLU A 41 4.88 8.71 12.71
N MET A 42 4.51 7.49 12.29
CA MET A 42 5.19 6.26 12.69
C MET A 42 6.66 6.22 12.23
N VAL A 43 6.94 6.74 11.04
CA VAL A 43 8.30 6.90 10.52
C VAL A 43 9.07 7.97 11.31
N LYS A 44 8.47 9.15 11.54
CA LYS A 44 9.11 10.25 12.29
C LYS A 44 9.46 9.86 13.73
N LYS A 45 8.59 9.09 14.40
CA LYS A 45 8.82 8.54 15.74
C LYS A 45 9.85 7.39 15.76
N GLY A 46 10.33 6.94 14.60
CA GLY A 46 11.32 5.86 14.47
C GLY A 46 10.76 4.46 14.72
N HIS A 47 9.44 4.28 14.76
CA HIS A 47 8.79 2.98 14.93
C HIS A 47 8.73 2.17 13.62
N LEU A 48 8.71 2.85 12.48
CA LEU A 48 8.89 2.23 11.17
C LEU A 48 10.26 2.66 10.60
N LYS A 49 11.15 1.69 10.37
CA LYS A 49 12.57 1.96 10.01
C LYS A 49 13.01 1.43 8.64
N ARG A 50 12.12 0.75 7.92
CA ARG A 50 12.40 0.10 6.62
C ARG A 50 11.12 -0.19 5.85
N GLY A 51 11.26 -0.60 4.60
CA GLY A 51 10.17 -1.04 3.73
C GLY A 51 9.56 0.08 2.88
N ILE A 52 8.60 -0.28 2.02
CA ILE A 52 8.05 0.61 0.98
C ILE A 52 7.53 1.91 1.57
N MET A 53 6.66 1.84 2.58
CA MET A 53 6.05 3.02 3.16
C MET A 53 7.06 3.93 3.89
N PHE A 54 8.11 3.35 4.47
CA PHE A 54 9.20 4.12 5.07
C PHE A 54 9.95 4.92 4.01
N GLU A 55 10.32 4.28 2.90
CA GLU A 55 11.03 4.94 1.81
C GLU A 55 10.17 6.00 1.12
N CYS A 56 8.85 5.78 0.98
CA CYS A 56 7.96 6.79 0.44
C CYS A 56 7.93 8.05 1.33
N VAL A 57 7.81 7.89 2.65
CA VAL A 57 7.82 9.03 3.58
C VAL A 57 9.18 9.74 3.59
N LYS A 58 10.28 8.98 3.69
CA LYS A 58 11.64 9.52 3.76
C LYS A 58 12.04 10.30 2.51
N ASN A 59 11.70 9.76 1.33
CA ASN A 59 12.06 10.37 0.04
C ASN A 59 10.94 11.28 -0.52
N LYS A 60 9.89 11.55 0.27
CA LYS A 60 8.75 12.38 -0.12
C LYS A 60 8.07 11.91 -1.42
N VAL A 61 8.01 10.60 -1.63
CA VAL A 61 7.28 10.00 -2.75
C VAL A 61 5.79 10.02 -2.42
N PRO A 62 4.95 10.69 -3.21
CA PRO A 62 3.51 10.72 -2.97
C PRO A 62 2.92 9.32 -3.16
N PHE A 63 2.00 8.95 -2.28
CA PHE A 63 1.24 7.71 -2.38
C PHE A 63 -0.23 7.98 -2.06
N VAL A 64 -1.12 7.16 -2.64
CA VAL A 64 -2.55 7.21 -2.36
C VAL A 64 -3.03 5.81 -2.02
N LEU A 65 -3.59 5.66 -0.81
CA LEU A 65 -4.20 4.42 -0.36
C LEU A 65 -5.71 4.55 -0.51
N ALA A 66 -6.27 3.90 -1.55
CA ALA A 66 -7.71 3.90 -1.77
C ALA A 66 -8.34 2.74 -0.98
N GLY A 67 -9.40 3.04 -0.22
CA GLY A 67 -10.07 2.06 0.60
C GLY A 67 -10.91 1.06 -0.20
N SER A 68 -11.15 -0.09 0.40
CA SER A 68 -12.00 -1.17 -0.10
C SER A 68 -12.96 -1.64 0.99
N ILE A 69 -14.07 -2.28 0.57
CA ILE A 69 -15.04 -2.91 1.49
C ILE A 69 -14.46 -4.07 2.31
N ARG A 70 -13.21 -4.47 2.03
CA ARG A 70 -12.51 -5.59 2.67
C ARG A 70 -11.44 -5.14 3.67
N ASP A 71 -11.28 -3.84 3.88
CA ASP A 71 -10.17 -3.32 4.66
C ASP A 71 -10.37 -3.58 6.16
N ASP A 72 -9.32 -4.09 6.81
CA ASP A 72 -9.20 -4.13 8.27
C ASP A 72 -8.64 -2.80 8.78
N GLY A 73 -9.27 -2.18 9.79
CA GLY A 73 -8.84 -0.89 10.34
C GLY A 73 -9.69 0.27 9.83
N PRO A 74 -9.48 0.80 8.60
CA PRO A 74 -8.25 0.85 7.80
C PRO A 74 -7.18 1.75 8.45
N LEU A 75 -5.97 1.87 7.88
CA LEU A 75 -4.98 2.82 8.39
C LEU A 75 -5.50 4.28 8.27
N PRO A 76 -5.08 5.20 9.17
CA PRO A 76 -5.49 6.62 9.09
C PRO A 76 -5.20 7.30 7.74
N ASP A 77 -4.19 6.83 7.01
CA ASP A 77 -3.80 7.35 5.70
C ASP A 77 -4.70 6.85 4.54
N VAL A 78 -5.65 5.95 4.79
CA VAL A 78 -6.54 5.39 3.76
C VAL A 78 -7.70 6.32 3.46
N ILE A 79 -7.92 6.59 2.18
CA ILE A 79 -9.05 7.36 1.67
C ILE A 79 -10.21 6.40 1.43
N THR A 80 -11.21 6.42 2.32
CA THR A 80 -12.38 5.53 2.25
C THR A 80 -13.41 5.96 1.21
N ASP A 81 -13.50 7.26 0.91
CA ASP A 81 -14.35 7.78 -0.16
C ASP A 81 -13.69 7.52 -1.53
N THR A 82 -14.31 6.65 -2.32
CA THR A 82 -13.78 6.21 -3.61
C THR A 82 -13.70 7.34 -4.65
N ALA A 83 -14.61 8.32 -4.61
CA ALA A 83 -14.57 9.47 -5.50
C ALA A 83 -13.44 10.42 -5.14
N ILE A 84 -13.15 10.61 -3.84
CA ILE A 84 -11.96 11.34 -3.39
C ILE A 84 -10.70 10.59 -3.80
N ALA A 85 -10.63 9.27 -3.55
CA ALA A 85 -9.46 8.46 -3.89
C ALA A 85 -9.15 8.52 -5.40
N GLN A 86 -10.18 8.44 -6.26
CA GLN A 86 -10.03 8.57 -7.69
C GLN A 86 -9.49 9.95 -8.10
N ARG A 87 -9.94 11.04 -7.46
CA ARG A 87 -9.40 12.38 -7.71
C ARG A 87 -7.92 12.49 -7.33
N GLU A 88 -7.52 11.91 -6.21
CA GLU A 88 -6.10 11.87 -5.80
C GLU A 88 -5.24 11.02 -6.74
N TYR A 89 -5.76 9.88 -7.22
CA TYR A 89 -5.11 9.07 -8.27
C TYR A 89 -4.86 9.92 -9.52
N LYS A 90 -5.85 10.63 -10.02
CA LYS A 90 -5.68 11.49 -11.22
C LYS A 90 -4.60 12.56 -11.04
N LYS A 91 -4.48 13.13 -9.84
CA LYS A 91 -3.43 14.13 -9.54
C LYS A 91 -2.03 13.52 -9.66
N ILE A 92 -1.79 12.36 -9.05
CA ILE A 92 -0.47 11.72 -9.07
C ILE A 92 -0.12 11.16 -10.46
N LEU A 93 -1.13 10.78 -11.26
CA LEU A 93 -0.93 10.20 -12.60
C LEU A 93 -0.72 11.25 -13.70
N LYS A 94 -1.00 12.53 -13.44
CA LYS A 94 -1.09 13.59 -14.46
C LYS A 94 0.13 13.69 -15.39
N GLU A 95 1.33 13.47 -14.85
CA GLU A 95 2.59 13.62 -15.58
C GLU A 95 3.33 12.29 -15.81
N ALA A 96 2.68 11.16 -15.48
CA ALA A 96 3.27 9.84 -15.61
C ALA A 96 3.62 9.55 -17.08
N LYS A 97 4.87 9.15 -17.33
CA LYS A 97 5.32 8.66 -18.66
C LYS A 97 5.29 7.14 -18.76
N MET A 98 5.36 6.48 -17.60
CA MET A 98 5.26 5.04 -17.46
C MET A 98 4.52 4.70 -16.17
N VAL A 99 3.73 3.64 -16.20
CA VAL A 99 3.09 3.05 -15.01
C VAL A 99 3.35 1.55 -14.99
N ILE A 100 3.81 1.05 -13.84
CA ILE A 100 3.99 -0.38 -13.56
C ILE A 100 2.87 -0.81 -12.62
N MET A 101 2.10 -1.80 -13.04
CA MET A 101 0.95 -2.36 -12.33
C MET A 101 1.30 -3.77 -11.85
N VAL A 102 1.34 -4.00 -10.54
CA VAL A 102 1.88 -5.23 -9.94
C VAL A 102 0.80 -5.96 -9.15
N SER A 103 0.33 -7.09 -9.69
CA SER A 103 -0.53 -8.08 -9.01
C SER A 103 -1.77 -7.50 -8.31
N THR A 104 -2.46 -6.57 -8.96
CA THR A 104 -3.68 -5.93 -8.40
C THR A 104 -4.69 -5.57 -9.47
N MET A 105 -5.66 -6.45 -9.74
CA MET A 105 -6.63 -6.25 -10.82
C MET A 105 -7.41 -4.93 -10.67
N LEU A 106 -8.04 -4.69 -9.51
CA LEU A 106 -8.92 -3.52 -9.31
C LEU A 106 -8.18 -2.19 -9.43
N HIS A 107 -7.01 -2.05 -8.79
CA HIS A 107 -6.22 -0.82 -8.90
C HIS A 107 -5.62 -0.66 -10.29
N SER A 108 -5.25 -1.75 -10.98
CA SER A 108 -4.72 -1.69 -12.35
C SER A 108 -5.77 -1.19 -13.33
N ILE A 109 -6.99 -1.74 -13.28
CA ILE A 109 -8.11 -1.29 -14.12
C ILE A 109 -8.45 0.17 -13.83
N ALA A 110 -8.61 0.53 -12.55
CA ALA A 110 -8.92 1.91 -12.17
C ALA A 110 -7.85 2.89 -12.67
N THR A 111 -6.58 2.56 -12.49
CA THR A 111 -5.43 3.36 -12.96
C THR A 111 -5.43 3.45 -14.49
N GLY A 112 -5.60 2.34 -15.20
CA GLY A 112 -5.67 2.31 -16.66
C GLY A 112 -6.77 3.21 -17.23
N ASN A 113 -7.95 3.21 -16.62
CA ASN A 113 -9.07 4.08 -17.02
C ASN A 113 -8.79 5.58 -16.83
N MET A 114 -7.76 5.94 -16.07
CA MET A 114 -7.35 7.33 -15.81
C MET A 114 -6.12 7.76 -16.63
N LEU A 115 -5.49 6.84 -17.36
CA LEU A 115 -4.27 7.12 -18.12
C LEU A 115 -4.56 7.56 -19.55
N PRO A 116 -3.86 8.59 -20.07
CA PRO A 116 -3.83 8.88 -21.50
C PRO A 116 -3.14 7.75 -22.29
N ALA A 117 -3.53 7.58 -23.56
CA ALA A 117 -3.02 6.51 -24.43
C ALA A 117 -1.51 6.53 -24.69
N HIS A 118 -0.84 7.68 -24.49
CA HIS A 118 0.60 7.81 -24.73
C HIS A 118 1.47 7.32 -23.55
N VAL A 119 0.86 7.00 -22.40
CA VAL A 119 1.59 6.53 -21.22
C VAL A 119 1.95 5.06 -21.41
N LYS A 120 3.22 4.70 -21.21
CA LYS A 120 3.66 3.31 -21.31
C LYS A 120 3.18 2.52 -20.09
N VAL A 121 2.46 1.42 -20.31
CA VAL A 121 1.94 0.57 -19.22
C VAL A 121 2.64 -0.78 -19.23
N ILE A 122 3.08 -1.22 -18.05
CA ILE A 122 3.62 -2.57 -17.81
C ILE A 122 2.72 -3.22 -16.76
N VAL A 123 2.09 -4.34 -17.09
CA VAL A 123 1.23 -5.10 -16.19
C VAL A 123 1.90 -6.43 -15.88
N VAL A 124 2.03 -6.75 -14.59
CA VAL A 124 2.62 -7.99 -14.09
C VAL A 124 1.63 -8.67 -13.17
N ASP A 125 1.14 -9.84 -13.58
CA ASP A 125 0.26 -10.69 -12.78
C ASP A 125 0.63 -12.16 -13.00
N ILE A 126 0.36 -13.01 -12.01
CA ILE A 126 0.53 -14.47 -12.14
C ILE A 126 -0.64 -15.09 -12.90
N SER A 127 -1.81 -14.46 -12.82
CA SER A 127 -3.03 -14.88 -13.49
C SER A 127 -2.92 -14.47 -14.94
N GLN A 128 -2.86 -15.46 -15.84
CA GLN A 128 -3.05 -15.21 -17.27
C GLN A 128 -4.55 -15.18 -17.57
N PRO A 129 -5.00 -14.38 -18.56
CA PRO A 129 -6.36 -14.48 -19.09
C PRO A 129 -6.68 -15.88 -19.62
#